data_AF-A0A1N6SG07-F1
#
_entry.id   AF-A0A1N6SG07-F1
#
_cell.length_a   1.000
_cell.length_b   1.000
_cell.length_c   1.000
_cell.angle_alpha   90.00
_cell.angle_beta   90.00
_cell.angle_gamma   90.00
#
_symmetry.space_group_name_H-M   'P 1'
#
loop_
_entity.id
_entity.type
_entity.pdbx_description
1 polymer ?
#
loop_
_entity_poly.entity_id
_entity_poly.type
_entity_poly.pdbx_seq_one_letter_code
_entity_poly.pdbx_strand_id
1 'polypeptide(L)'
;METSNFQKILNLFKKQSDNYLYTTIYNYLKSIDKLEYILIDKNKANSIYTVRNEINNTVNESLKIQGYDELLNNLNQFNSKKVIISNFDYNKKDFTIFINDKETEILGILWRDINK
;
A
#
# COMPACT_ATOMS: atom_id res chain seq x y z
N MET A 1 10.10 11.20 7.11
CA MET A 1 9.10 10.17 7.43
C MET A 1 8.35 10.63 8.66
N GLU A 2 7.04 10.41 8.68
CA GLU A 2 6.19 10.68 9.84
C GLU A 2 5.87 9.35 10.55
N THR A 3 5.55 9.42 11.86
CA THR A 3 5.17 8.26 12.68
C THR A 3 3.92 8.59 13.49
N SER A 4 2.88 7.74 13.41
CA SER A 4 1.61 7.95 14.12
C SER A 4 1.21 6.73 14.96
N ASN A 5 0.26 6.94 15.88
CA ASN A 5 -0.49 5.86 16.52
C ASN A 5 -1.46 5.30 15.47
N PHE A 6 -0.94 4.42 14.61
CA PHE A 6 -1.57 3.88 13.41
C PHE A 6 -2.77 2.95 13.69
N GLN A 7 -3.40 3.05 14.86
CA GLN A 7 -4.54 2.23 15.27
C GLN A 7 -5.71 2.29 14.27
N LYS A 8 -5.95 3.46 13.66
CA LYS A 8 -6.97 3.61 12.60
C LYS A 8 -6.61 2.78 11.39
N ILE A 9 -5.35 2.84 10.94
CA ILE A 9 -4.82 2.04 9.84
C ILE A 9 -4.92 0.55 10.16
N LEU A 10 -4.48 0.11 11.34
CA LEU A 10 -4.60 -1.28 11.80
C LEU A 10 -6.06 -1.78 11.70
N ASN A 11 -7.02 -0.95 12.10
CA ASN A 11 -8.44 -1.28 12.04
C ASN A 11 -8.97 -1.38 10.60
N LEU A 12 -8.41 -0.67 9.62
CA LEU A 12 -8.79 -0.82 8.21
C LEU A 12 -8.48 -2.23 7.70
N PHE A 13 -7.28 -2.73 7.99
CA PHE A 13 -6.87 -4.08 7.56
C PHE A 13 -7.61 -5.18 8.34
N LYS A 14 -7.91 -4.96 9.62
CA LYS A 14 -8.71 -5.90 10.43
C LYS A 14 -10.09 -6.17 9.81
N LYS A 15 -10.76 -5.13 9.29
CA LYS A 15 -12.10 -5.23 8.68
C LYS A 15 -12.13 -6.09 7.41
N GLN A 16 -10.99 -6.30 6.77
CA GLN A 16 -10.86 -7.06 5.52
C GLN A 16 -10.12 -8.39 5.73
N SER A 17 -10.09 -8.90 6.95
CA SER A 17 -9.27 -10.07 7.33
C SER A 17 -9.70 -11.40 6.68
N ASP A 18 -10.85 -11.44 6.03
CA ASP A 18 -11.23 -12.61 5.21
C ASP A 18 -10.31 -12.78 3.98
N ASN A 19 -9.59 -11.74 3.58
CA ASN A 19 -8.57 -11.80 2.55
C ASN A 19 -7.18 -12.05 3.16
N TYR A 20 -6.49 -13.10 2.69
CA TYR A 20 -5.16 -13.50 3.17
C TYR A 20 -4.12 -12.36 3.10
N LEU A 21 -4.15 -11.55 2.05
CA LEU A 21 -3.25 -10.40 1.87
C LEU A 21 -3.44 -9.38 3.00
N TYR A 22 -4.70 -9.01 3.26
CA TYR A 22 -5.07 -8.05 4.28
C TYR A 22 -4.77 -8.57 5.70
N THR A 23 -5.03 -9.86 5.96
CA THR A 23 -4.65 -10.51 7.22
C THR A 23 -3.14 -10.53 7.43
N THR A 24 -2.36 -10.74 6.38
CA THR A 24 -0.89 -10.70 6.47
C THR A 24 -0.40 -9.33 6.89
N ILE A 25 -0.91 -8.26 6.26
CA ILE A 25 -0.57 -6.88 6.61
C ILE A 25 -1.08 -6.52 8.01
N TYR A 26 -2.29 -6.94 8.39
CA TYR A 26 -2.80 -6.74 9.74
C TYR A 26 -1.88 -7.35 10.81
N ASN A 27 -1.38 -8.56 10.58
CA ASN A 27 -0.46 -9.22 11.50
C ASN A 27 0.88 -8.48 11.61
N TYR A 28 1.41 -7.96 10.49
CA TYR A 28 2.58 -7.08 10.51
C TYR A 28 2.32 -5.82 11.34
N LEU A 29 1.23 -5.11 11.07
CA LEU A 29 0.88 -3.88 11.78
C LEU A 29 0.67 -4.13 13.28
N LYS A 30 0.15 -5.30 13.68
CA LYS A 30 0.02 -5.67 15.10
C LYS A 30 1.38 -5.92 15.79
N SER A 31 2.42 -6.24 15.02
CA SER A 31 3.75 -6.61 15.53
C SER A 31 4.67 -5.41 15.75
N ILE A 32 4.29 -4.22 15.30
CA ILE A 32 5.11 -3.00 15.37
C ILE A 32 4.49 -1.98 16.31
N ASP A 33 5.32 -1.14 16.94
CA ASP A 33 4.85 -0.06 17.81
C ASP A 33 4.52 1.23 17.05
N LYS A 34 5.13 1.43 15.88
CA LYS A 34 4.96 2.61 15.02
C LYS A 34 5.03 2.21 13.56
N LEU A 35 4.21 2.86 12.73
CA LEU A 35 4.27 2.75 11.28
C LEU A 35 5.00 3.97 10.72
N GLU A 36 6.08 3.75 9.99
CA GLU A 36 6.74 4.79 9.22
C GLU A 36 6.03 4.99 7.88
N TYR A 37 5.75 6.25 7.53
CA TYR A 37 5.10 6.57 6.27
C TYR A 37 5.57 7.89 5.66
N ILE A 38 5.23 8.04 4.38
CA ILE A 38 5.36 9.26 3.59
C ILE A 38 3.96 9.78 3.30
N LEU A 39 3.73 11.06 3.59
CA LEU A 39 2.54 11.78 3.16
C LEU A 39 2.86 12.55 1.87
N ILE A 40 2.18 12.20 0.79
CA ILE A 40 2.45 12.75 -0.55
C ILE A 40 1.18 13.28 -1.20
N ASP A 41 1.31 14.27 -2.09
CA ASP A 41 0.21 14.73 -2.94
C ASP A 41 -0.29 13.61 -3.85
N LYS A 42 -1.62 13.49 -3.98
CA LYS A 42 -2.30 12.46 -4.76
C LYS A 42 -1.88 12.48 -6.23
N ASN A 43 -1.80 13.67 -6.85
CA ASN A 43 -1.44 13.77 -8.27
C ASN A 43 0.02 13.35 -8.48
N LYS A 44 0.89 13.68 -7.52
CA LYS A 44 2.28 13.22 -7.52
C LYS A 44 2.37 11.70 -7.34
N ALA A 45 1.61 11.12 -6.41
CA ALA A 45 1.53 9.67 -6.26
C ALA A 45 1.05 9.01 -7.55
N ASN A 46 -0.08 9.48 -8.10
CA ASN A 46 -0.64 8.95 -9.35
C ASN A 46 0.40 8.95 -10.48
N SER A 47 1.05 10.10 -10.72
CA SER A 47 2.11 10.21 -11.74
C SER A 47 3.27 9.23 -11.52
N ILE A 48 3.77 9.10 -10.28
CA ILE A 48 4.85 8.16 -9.95
C ILE A 48 4.41 6.71 -10.23
N TYR A 49 3.23 6.32 -9.77
CA TYR A 49 2.79 4.93 -9.85
C TYR A 49 2.26 4.55 -11.23
N THR A 50 1.82 5.50 -12.06
CA THR A 50 1.59 5.27 -13.50
C THR A 50 2.89 4.86 -14.19
N VAL A 51 3.96 5.66 -14.05
CA VAL A 51 5.27 5.35 -14.65
C VAL A 51 5.83 4.03 -14.11
N ARG A 52 5.66 3.77 -12.80
CA ARG A 52 6.09 2.47 -12.24
C ARG A 52 5.28 1.29 -12.78
N ASN A 53 3.98 1.45 -13.05
CA ASN A 53 3.17 0.39 -13.66
C ASN A 53 3.63 0.10 -15.10
N GLU A 54 3.93 1.14 -15.88
CA GLU A 54 4.48 0.99 -17.23
C GLU A 54 5.78 0.18 -17.20
N ILE A 55 6.70 0.50 -16.28
CA ILE A 55 7.94 -0.27 -16.08
C ILE A 55 7.61 -1.71 -15.65
N ASN A 56 6.68 -1.90 -14.70
CA ASN A 56 6.27 -3.22 -14.22
C ASN A 56 5.69 -4.11 -15.33
N ASN A 57 5.06 -3.53 -16.35
CA ASN A 57 4.54 -4.28 -17.50
C ASN A 57 5.64 -4.75 -18.47
N THR A 58 6.87 -4.26 -18.33
CA THR A 58 8.02 -4.67 -19.16
C THR A 58 8.89 -5.76 -18.51
N VAL A 59 8.71 -6.05 -17.22
CA VAL A 59 9.51 -7.06 -16.52
C VAL A 59 8.90 -8.47 -16.66
N ASN A 60 9.72 -9.48 -16.40
CA ASN A 60 9.27 -10.87 -16.34
C ASN A 60 8.13 -11.04 -15.34
N GLU A 61 7.17 -11.91 -15.67
CA GLU A 61 5.97 -12.15 -14.85
C GLU A 61 6.30 -12.52 -13.39
N SER A 62 7.38 -13.28 -13.17
CA SER A 62 7.85 -13.65 -11.82
C SER A 62 8.34 -12.48 -10.98
N LEU A 63 8.70 -11.35 -11.60
CA LEU A 63 9.21 -10.14 -10.96
C LEU A 63 8.14 -9.05 -10.84
N LYS A 64 6.95 -9.26 -11.42
CA LYS A 64 5.88 -8.25 -11.40
C LYS A 64 5.36 -8.01 -10.00
N ILE A 65 5.28 -6.73 -9.66
CA ILE A 65 4.55 -6.22 -8.51
C ILE A 65 3.05 -6.23 -8.87
N GLN A 66 2.26 -6.80 -7.98
CA GLN A 66 0.81 -6.94 -8.11
C GLN A 66 0.10 -5.71 -7.54
N GLY A 67 -1.14 -5.44 -7.97
CA GLY A 67 -2.03 -4.44 -7.36
C GLY A 67 -2.02 -3.04 -7.98
N TYR A 68 -1.30 -2.83 -9.09
CA TYR A 68 -1.25 -1.52 -9.76
C TYR A 68 -2.60 -1.04 -10.30
N ASP A 69 -3.37 -1.92 -10.94
CA ASP A 69 -4.64 -1.52 -11.57
C ASP A 69 -5.66 -1.02 -10.54
N GLU A 70 -5.78 -1.73 -9.41
CA GLU A 70 -6.62 -1.32 -8.29
C GLU A 70 -6.14 0.02 -7.69
N LEU A 71 -4.84 0.17 -7.45
CA LEU A 71 -4.26 1.40 -6.91
C LEU A 71 -4.55 2.60 -7.83
N LEU A 72 -4.28 2.47 -9.13
CA LEU A 72 -4.44 3.57 -10.08
C LEU A 72 -5.91 3.94 -10.27
N ASN A 73 -6.81 2.95 -10.31
CA ASN A 73 -8.24 3.20 -10.35
C ASN A 73 -8.70 4.01 -9.12
N ASN A 74 -8.28 3.59 -7.92
CA ASN A 74 -8.68 4.26 -6.68
C ASN A 74 -8.06 5.65 -6.53
N LEU A 75 -6.80 5.85 -6.93
CA LEU A 75 -6.15 7.18 -6.94
C LEU A 75 -6.87 8.18 -7.87
N ASN A 76 -7.42 7.71 -8.98
CA ASN A 76 -8.19 8.55 -9.90
C ASN A 76 -9.55 8.94 -9.33
N GLN A 77 -10.17 8.07 -8.54
CA GLN A 77 -11.53 8.27 -7.99
C GLN A 77 -11.55 8.97 -6.62
N PHE A 78 -10.48 8.85 -5.82
CA PHE A 78 -10.46 9.36 -4.46
C PHE A 78 -10.28 10.88 -4.37
N ASN A 79 -11.08 11.53 -3.52
CA ASN A 79 -11.25 12.99 -3.49
C ASN A 79 -10.23 13.77 -2.65
N SER A 80 -9.51 13.15 -1.70
CA SER A 80 -8.58 13.93 -0.85
C SER A 80 -7.24 14.17 -1.54
N LYS A 81 -6.55 15.24 -1.13
CA LYS A 81 -5.35 15.73 -1.82
C LYS A 81 -4.10 14.93 -1.49
N LYS A 82 -4.10 14.16 -0.41
CA LYS A 82 -2.89 13.48 0.08
C LYS A 82 -3.12 11.98 0.28
N VAL A 83 -2.02 11.24 0.16
CA VAL A 83 -1.94 9.80 0.28
C VAL A 83 -0.82 9.46 1.26
N ILE A 84 -1.11 8.56 2.18
CA ILE A 84 -0.15 7.89 3.06
C ILE A 84 0.41 6.69 2.30
N ILE A 85 1.73 6.60 2.22
CA ILE A 85 2.45 5.48 1.61
C ILE A 85 3.40 4.90 2.65
N SER A 86 3.31 3.59 2.89
CA SER A 86 4.27 2.86 3.73
C SER A 86 4.75 1.61 3.02
N ASN A 87 6.04 1.33 3.11
CA ASN A 87 6.69 0.16 2.51
C ASN A 87 7.37 -0.67 3.61
N PHE A 88 7.24 -1.98 3.53
CA PHE A 88 7.82 -2.91 4.50
C PHE A 88 7.88 -4.33 3.94
N ASP A 89 8.84 -5.10 4.44
CA ASP A 89 8.95 -6.52 4.17
C ASP A 89 8.34 -7.33 5.31
N TYR A 90 7.49 -8.30 4.97
CA TYR A 90 6.91 -9.22 5.93
C TYR A 90 6.57 -10.55 5.30
N ASN A 91 6.88 -11.65 6.01
CA ASN A 91 6.57 -13.02 5.57
C ASN A 91 7.03 -13.32 4.12
N LYS A 92 8.28 -12.96 3.79
CA LYS A 92 8.90 -13.13 2.45
C LYS A 92 8.22 -12.37 1.31
N LYS A 93 7.42 -11.36 1.63
CA LYS A 93 6.79 -10.46 0.67
C LYS A 93 7.18 -9.02 0.96
N ASP A 94 7.37 -8.27 -0.11
CA ASP A 94 7.56 -6.82 -0.10
C ASP A 94 6.19 -6.19 -0.30
N PHE A 95 5.79 -5.28 0.58
CA PHE A 95 4.50 -4.60 0.56
C PHE A 95 4.70 -3.11 0.44
N THR A 96 3.86 -2.45 -0.37
CA THR A 96 3.59 -1.02 -0.25
C THR A 96 2.11 -0.80 -0.09
N ILE A 97 1.70 -0.19 1.02
CA ILE A 97 0.29 0.14 1.29
C ILE A 97 0.02 1.61 1.03
N PHE A 98 -1.16 1.88 0.48
CA PHE A 98 -1.64 3.21 0.15
C PHE A 98 -2.94 3.44 0.90
N ILE A 99 -2.97 4.50 1.69
CA ILE A 99 -4.11 4.85 2.53
C ILE A 99 -4.39 6.32 2.31
N ASN A 100 -5.64 6.73 2.40
CA ASN A 100 -5.92 8.15 2.38
C ASN A 100 -5.36 8.89 3.62
N ASP A 101 -5.15 10.19 3.49
CA ASP A 101 -4.65 11.06 4.56
C ASP A 101 -5.57 11.14 5.80
N LYS A 102 -6.82 10.71 5.68
CA LYS A 102 -7.78 10.63 6.78
C LYS A 102 -7.78 9.28 7.49
N GLU A 103 -7.01 8.30 7.02
CA GLU A 103 -6.91 6.94 7.55
C GLU A 103 -8.26 6.21 7.61
N THR A 104 -9.12 6.44 6.62
CA THR A 104 -10.45 5.83 6.53
C THR A 104 -10.59 4.79 5.42
N GLU A 105 -9.65 4.75 4.48
CA GLU A 105 -9.76 3.94 3.27
C GLU A 105 -8.38 3.46 2.79
N ILE A 106 -8.29 2.19 2.44
CA ILE A 106 -7.13 1.61 1.76
C ILE A 106 -7.32 1.88 0.27
N LEU A 107 -6.39 2.63 -0.32
CA LEU A 107 -6.41 3.00 -1.74
C LEU A 107 -5.76 1.93 -2.62
N GLY A 108 -4.88 1.10 -2.05
CA GLY A 108 -4.29 -0.01 -2.78
C GLY A 108 -3.18 -0.68 -1.98
N ILE A 109 -2.80 -1.88 -2.43
CA ILE A 109 -1.70 -2.66 -1.87
C ILE A 109 -0.87 -3.15 -3.05
N LEU A 110 0.38 -2.69 -3.13
CA LEU A 110 1.36 -3.27 -4.04
C LEU A 110 2.13 -4.36 -3.31
N TRP A 111 2.31 -5.52 -3.95
CA TRP A 111 3.08 -6.60 -3.34
C TRP A 111 3.78 -7.51 -4.34
N ARG A 112 4.85 -8.16 -3.89
CA ARG A 112 5.54 -9.25 -4.61
C ARG A 112 6.22 -10.21 -3.63
N ASP A 113 6.59 -11.38 -4.11
CA ASP A 113 7.44 -12.32 -3.36
C ASP A 113 8.91 -11.88 -3.46
N ILE A 114 9.66 -11.92 -2.35
CA ILE A 114 11.08 -11.51 -2.27
C ILE A 114 12.03 -12.62 -2.76
N ASN A 115 11.56 -13.88 -2.79
CA ASN A 115 12.40 -15.07 -3.07
C ASN A 115 11.93 -15.88 -4.29
N LYS A 116 11.61 -15.22 -5.40
CA LYS A 116 11.38 -15.87 -6.70
C LYS A 116 12.48 -15.54 -7.69
#